data_AF-A0A2G8K9J3-F1
#
_entry.id   AF-A0A2G8K9J3-F1
#
_cell.length_a   1.000
_cell.length_b   1.000
_cell.length_c   1.000
_cell.angle_alpha   90.00
_cell.angle_beta   90.00
_cell.angle_gamma   90.00
#
_symmetry.space_group_name_H-M   'P 1'
#
loop_
_entity.id
_entity.type
_entity.pdbx_description
1 polymer ?
#
loop_
_entity_poly.entity_id
_entity_poly.type
_entity_poly.pdbx_seq_one_letter_code
_entity_poly.pdbx_strand_id
1 'polypeptide(L)'
;MAASMEVKTSTDGSSESDFTVLKKLPPQLPRRHNDIYINSKSKFVAQLKKCEKLLESGESELFIHGLGVAVHIAINLALQLQREWSLELSLLRHQP
;
A
#
# COMPACT_ATOMS: atom_id res chain seq x y z
N MET A 1 -16.19 -46.97 28.25
CA MET A 1 -16.56 -45.60 27.82
C MET A 1 -15.53 -45.12 26.82
N ALA A 2 -16.01 -44.51 25.76
CA ALA A 2 -15.35 -44.34 24.46
C ALA A 2 -14.00 -43.61 24.51
N ALA A 3 -13.16 -44.01 23.56
CA ALA A 3 -11.99 -43.30 23.07
C ALA A 3 -12.39 -42.09 22.21
N SER A 4 -11.61 -41.01 22.30
CA SER A 4 -11.36 -40.01 21.25
C SER A 4 -9.98 -39.43 21.58
N MET A 5 -8.88 -39.77 20.90
CA MET A 5 -8.47 -39.38 19.55
C MET A 5 -8.54 -37.87 19.30
N GLU A 6 -7.38 -37.21 19.36
CA GLU A 6 -7.04 -36.19 18.38
C GLU A 6 -5.58 -36.35 17.96
N VAL A 7 -5.37 -36.15 16.67
CA VAL A 7 -4.39 -36.81 15.83
C VAL A 7 -3.07 -36.03 15.83
N LYS A 8 -1.96 -36.75 16.00
CA LYS A 8 -0.61 -36.27 15.64
C LYS A 8 -0.41 -36.46 14.14
N THR A 9 -0.07 -35.39 13.44
CA THR A 9 0.64 -35.42 12.15
C THR A 9 1.52 -34.19 12.11
N SER A 10 2.80 -34.20 11.74
CA SER A 10 3.78 -35.24 11.47
C SER A 10 5.06 -34.45 11.23
N THR A 11 6.14 -34.85 11.89
CA THR A 11 7.53 -34.48 11.60
C THR A 11 7.87 -34.67 10.12
N ASP A 12 8.63 -33.73 9.52
CA ASP A 12 10.03 -33.98 9.10
C ASP A 12 10.59 -32.80 8.25
N GLY A 13 11.90 -32.57 8.30
CA GLY A 13 12.63 -31.96 7.18
C GLY A 13 13.50 -30.74 7.49
N SER A 14 14.75 -31.01 7.84
CA SER A 14 15.87 -30.09 8.06
C SER A 14 16.12 -29.07 6.94
N SER A 15 16.18 -27.79 7.31
CA SER A 15 17.30 -26.90 6.98
C SER A 15 17.34 -25.78 8.01
N GLU A 16 18.36 -25.78 8.88
CA GLU A 16 18.70 -24.63 9.74
C GLU A 16 18.78 -23.39 8.86
N SER A 17 17.74 -22.58 8.93
CA SER A 17 17.75 -21.22 8.43
C SER A 17 17.26 -20.40 9.59
N ASP A 18 18.21 -19.69 10.20
CA ASP A 18 18.00 -18.75 11.30
C ASP A 18 17.12 -17.60 10.82
N PHE A 19 15.81 -17.84 10.72
CA PHE A 19 14.86 -16.79 10.42
C PHE A 19 14.58 -16.02 11.70
N THR A 20 15.34 -14.94 11.91
CA THR A 20 14.96 -13.94 12.90
C THR A 20 13.75 -13.19 12.36
N VAL A 21 12.59 -13.31 13.03
CA VAL A 21 11.40 -12.51 12.70
C VAL A 21 11.73 -11.03 12.94
N LEU A 22 12.15 -10.34 11.90
CA LEU A 22 12.38 -8.91 11.95
C LEU A 22 11.04 -8.20 11.99
N LYS A 23 10.87 -7.31 12.97
CA LYS A 23 9.68 -6.46 13.11
C LYS A 23 9.46 -5.52 11.90
N LYS A 24 10.40 -5.46 10.94
CA LYS A 24 10.39 -4.58 9.76
C LYS A 24 10.85 -5.34 8.51
N LEU A 25 10.15 -5.10 7.40
CA LEU A 25 10.53 -5.56 6.07
C LEU A 25 11.85 -4.89 5.62
N PRO A 26 12.70 -5.56 4.81
CA PRO A 26 13.84 -4.96 4.14
C PRO A 26 13.52 -3.61 3.49
N PRO A 27 14.50 -2.68 3.43
CA PRO A 27 14.25 -1.30 3.04
C PRO A 27 14.04 -1.16 1.53
N GLN A 28 12.77 -0.97 1.17
CA GLN A 28 12.24 -0.32 -0.04
C GLN A 28 12.29 -1.14 -1.35
N LEU A 29 11.08 -1.39 -1.89
CA LEU A 29 10.87 -1.75 -3.29
C LEU A 29 11.19 -0.54 -4.20
N PRO A 30 11.52 -0.76 -5.49
CA PRO A 30 11.73 0.33 -6.45
C PRO A 30 10.50 1.25 -6.49
N ARG A 31 10.70 2.53 -6.16
CA ARG A 31 9.65 3.54 -6.19
C ARG A 31 9.50 4.04 -7.62
N ARG A 32 8.31 3.96 -8.18
CA ARG A 32 8.00 4.67 -9.42
C ARG A 32 7.84 6.15 -9.08
N HIS A 33 8.15 7.03 -10.03
CA HIS A 33 8.01 8.47 -9.81
C HIS A 33 6.54 8.90 -9.64
N ASN A 34 5.62 8.08 -10.17
CA ASN A 34 4.17 8.29 -10.10
C ASN A 34 3.51 7.72 -8.83
N ASP A 35 4.28 7.11 -7.92
CA ASP A 35 3.77 6.58 -6.66
C ASP A 35 3.73 7.65 -5.56
N ILE A 36 2.54 7.91 -5.04
CA ILE A 36 2.29 8.88 -3.97
C ILE A 36 1.85 8.14 -2.71
N TYR A 37 2.73 8.11 -1.71
CA TYR A 37 2.44 7.53 -0.40
C TYR A 37 1.86 8.58 0.55
N ILE A 38 0.70 8.27 1.12
CA ILE A 38 0.01 9.16 2.06
C ILE A 38 0.33 8.77 3.50
N ASN A 39 0.77 9.76 4.27
CA ASN A 39 0.91 9.67 5.71
C ASN A 39 -0.30 10.34 6.38
N SER A 40 -0.78 9.74 7.47
CA SER A 40 -1.91 10.26 8.26
C SER A 40 -1.64 11.60 8.93
N LYS A 41 -0.36 11.95 9.19
CA LYS A 41 0.03 13.22 9.83
C LYS A 41 0.26 14.37 8.86
N SER A 42 0.30 14.10 7.56
CA SER A 42 0.60 15.12 6.55
C SER A 42 -0.61 16.03 6.32
N LYS A 43 -0.37 17.33 6.10
CA LYS A 43 -1.45 18.29 5.79
C LYS A 43 -2.04 17.98 4.41
N PHE A 44 -3.36 17.85 4.34
CA PHE A 44 -4.09 17.52 3.12
C PHE A 44 -3.79 18.46 1.95
N VAL A 45 -3.81 19.77 2.19
CA VAL A 45 -3.52 20.80 1.16
C VAL A 45 -2.13 20.63 0.54
N ALA A 46 -1.14 20.22 1.34
CA ALA A 46 0.22 20.01 0.83
C ALA A 46 0.30 18.75 -0.06
N GLN A 47 -0.49 17.72 0.24
CA GLN A 47 -0.57 16.51 -0.58
C GLN A 47 -1.27 16.81 -1.91
N LEU A 48 -2.33 17.62 -1.88
CA LEU A 48 -3.07 18.00 -3.08
C LEU A 48 -2.17 18.79 -4.05
N LYS A 49 -1.48 19.83 -3.56
CA LYS A 49 -0.49 20.58 -4.35
C LYS A 49 0.63 19.72 -4.91
N LYS A 50 1.05 18.69 -4.18
CA LYS A 50 2.06 17.75 -4.65
C LYS A 50 1.55 16.93 -5.84
N CYS A 51 0.28 16.52 -5.80
CA CYS A 51 -0.35 15.80 -6.91
C CYS A 51 -0.51 16.71 -8.12
N GLU A 52 -1.05 17.92 -7.93
CA GLU A 52 -1.18 18.93 -9.00
C GLU A 52 0.14 19.15 -9.73
N LYS A 53 1.23 19.33 -8.98
CA LYS A 53 2.57 19.49 -9.57
C LYS A 53 3.03 18.29 -10.41
N LEU A 54 2.64 17.07 -10.03
CA LEU A 54 2.96 15.86 -10.79
C LEU A 54 2.12 15.76 -12.07
N LEU A 55 0.85 16.17 -12.01
CA LEU A 55 0.02 16.31 -13.21
C LEU A 55 0.55 17.38 -14.16
N GLU A 56 0.96 18.54 -13.63
CA GLU A 56 1.59 19.62 -14.41
C GLU A 56 2.91 19.18 -15.05
N SER A 57 3.65 18.24 -14.44
CA SER A 57 4.86 17.68 -15.06
C SER A 57 4.59 16.76 -16.25
N GLY A 58 3.31 16.50 -16.58
CA GLY A 58 2.92 15.71 -17.75
C GLY A 58 2.68 14.23 -17.45
N GLU A 59 2.60 13.84 -16.18
CA GLU A 59 2.29 12.46 -15.81
C GLU A 59 0.83 12.12 -16.13
N SER A 60 0.64 11.07 -16.92
CA SER A 60 -0.70 10.64 -17.33
C SER A 60 -1.45 9.86 -16.23
N GLU A 61 -0.71 9.27 -15.29
CA GLU A 61 -1.28 8.40 -14.25
C GLU A 61 -0.58 8.65 -12.91
N LEU A 62 -1.36 8.64 -11.83
CA LEU A 62 -0.88 8.78 -10.45
C LEU A 62 -1.39 7.63 -9.59
N PHE A 63 -0.49 6.99 -8.84
CA PHE A 63 -0.82 5.88 -7.95
C PHE A 63 -0.80 6.37 -6.51
N ILE A 64 -1.97 6.42 -5.88
CA ILE A 64 -2.12 6.88 -4.50
C ILE A 64 -2.17 5.67 -3.56
N HIS A 65 -1.16 5.56 -2.70
CA HIS A 65 -1.03 4.49 -1.72
C HIS A 65 -1.40 4.99 -0.33
N GLY A 66 -2.47 4.43 0.22
CA GLY A 66 -2.91 4.66 1.60
C GLY A 66 -2.93 3.34 2.38
N LEU A 67 -2.36 3.33 3.58
CA LEU A 67 -2.39 2.17 4.50
C LEU A 67 -3.14 2.55 5.78
N GLY A 68 -4.07 1.68 6.22
CA GLY A 68 -4.85 1.88 7.45
C GLY A 68 -5.62 3.20 7.47
N VAL A 69 -5.38 4.04 8.49
CA VAL A 69 -6.06 5.34 8.68
C VAL A 69 -5.86 6.30 7.49
N ALA A 70 -4.75 6.14 6.76
CA ALA A 70 -4.44 6.96 5.59
C ALA A 70 -5.30 6.61 4.35
N VAL A 71 -6.02 5.48 4.35
CA VAL A 71 -6.90 5.09 3.23
C VAL A 71 -8.01 6.11 3.01
N HIS A 72 -8.66 6.60 4.07
CA HIS A 72 -9.72 7.61 3.91
C HIS A 72 -9.18 8.91 3.30
N ILE A 73 -7.95 9.29 3.67
CA ILE A 73 -7.27 10.48 3.14
C ILE A 73 -6.96 10.27 1.65
N ALA A 74 -6.50 9.07 1.28
CA ALA A 74 -6.24 8.69 -0.11
C ALA A 74 -7.48 8.79 -0.99
N ILE A 75 -8.61 8.25 -0.51
CA ILE A 75 -9.89 8.32 -1.22
C ILE A 75 -10.32 9.78 -1.39
N ASN A 76 -10.27 10.58 -0.32
CA ASN A 76 -10.65 11.99 -0.39
C ASN A 76 -9.75 12.78 -1.36
N LEU A 77 -8.44 12.50 -1.36
CA LEU A 77 -7.50 13.13 -2.29
C LEU A 77 -7.82 12.78 -3.75
N ALA A 78 -8.07 11.50 -4.04
CA ALA A 78 -8.42 11.02 -5.37
C ALA A 78 -9.71 11.65 -5.89
N LEU A 79 -10.74 11.76 -5.04
CA LEU A 79 -12.02 12.39 -5.40
C LEU A 79 -11.89 13.88 -5.70
N GLN A 80 -11.03 14.59 -4.96
CA GLN A 80 -10.77 16.01 -5.23
C GLN A 80 -10.00 16.20 -6.54
N LEU A 81 -9.00 15.36 -6.81
CA LEU A 81 -8.27 15.40 -8.08
C LEU A 81 -9.17 15.07 -9.28
N GLN A 82 -10.05 14.08 -9.13
CA GLN A 82 -11.04 13.75 -10.16
C GLN A 82 -11.94 14.95 -10.50
N ARG A 83 -12.39 15.68 -9.47
CA ARG A 83 -13.25 16.86 -9.67
C ARG A 83 -12.53 17.99 -10.40
N GLU A 84 -11.30 18.28 -10.01
CA GLU A 84 -10.54 19.42 -10.53
C GLU A 84 -9.97 19.15 -11.92
N TRP A 85 -9.50 17.93 -12.19
CA TRP A 85 -8.80 17.57 -13.43
C TRP A 85 -9.62 16.67 -14.37
N SER A 86 -10.89 16.41 -14.05
CA SER A 86 -11.80 15.55 -14.83
C SER A 86 -11.20 14.19 -15.19
N LEU A 87 -10.48 13.59 -14.25
CA LEU A 87 -9.76 12.32 -14.45
C LEU A 87 -10.66 11.10 -14.29
N GLU A 88 -10.35 10.04 -15.02
CA GLU A 88 -10.90 8.70 -14.79
C GLU A 88 -10.18 8.03 -13.60
N LEU A 89 -10.93 7.51 -12.63
CA LEU A 89 -10.39 6.79 -11.49
C LEU A 89 -10.47 5.29 -11.72
N SER A 90 -9.32 4.62 -11.80
CA SER A 90 -9.26 3.15 -11.88
C SER A 90 -8.75 2.56 -10.55
N LEU A 91 -9.50 1.62 -9.98
CA LEU A 91 -9.07 0.82 -8.83
C LEU A 91 -8.19 -0.33 -9.33
N LEU A 92 -7.00 -0.01 -9.82
CA LEU A 92 -6.06 -1.05 -10.23
C LEU A 92 -5.51 -1.76 -9.00
N ARG A 93 -5.61 -3.10 -8.97
CA ARG A 93 -4.80 -3.94 -8.08
C ARG A 93 -3.36 -3.94 -8.60
N HIS A 94 -2.68 -2.81 -8.43
CA HIS A 94 -1.29 -2.69 -8.84
C HIS A 94 -0.42 -3.43 -7.81
N GLN A 95 0.09 -4.61 -8.18
CA GLN A 95 1.15 -5.28 -7.45
C GLN A 95 2.48 -4.58 -7.83
N PRO A 96 3.34 -4.27 -6.84
CA PRO A 96 4.59 -3.54 -7.06
C PRO A 96 5.57 -4.29 -7.99
#